data_AF-A0A922VC23-F1
#
_entry.id   AF-A0A922VC23-F1
#
_cell.length_a   1.000
_cell.length_b   1.000
_cell.length_c   1.000
_cell.angle_alpha   90.00
_cell.angle_beta   90.00
_cell.angle_gamma   90.00
#
_symmetry.space_group_name_H-M   'P 1'
#
loop_
_entity.id
_entity.type
_entity.pdbx_description
1 polymer ?
#
loop_
_entity_poly.entity_id
_entity_poly.type
_entity_poly.pdbx_seq_one_letter_code
_entity_poly.pdbx_strand_id
1 'polypeptide(L)' 'MRAALKAAGKTGSDIHVYPQAQHGFHADYRPSYSEADARDGWARLLAHFKAHGVA' A
#
# COMPACT_ATOMS: atom_id res chain seq x y z
N MET A 1 13.43 -6.29 -1.21
CA MET A 1 12.09 -6.92 -1.14
C MET A 1 11.57 -7.41 -2.49
N ARG A 2 11.37 -6.54 -3.51
CA ARG A 2 10.88 -6.98 -4.85
C ARG A 2 11.69 -8.13 -5.47
N ALA A 3 13.02 -8.06 -5.39
CA ALA A 3 13.90 -9.13 -5.89
C ALA A 3 13.66 -10.48 -5.18
N ALA A 4 13.44 -10.47 -3.87
CA ALA A 4 13.15 -11.68 -3.10
C ALA A 4 11.79 -12.28 -3.47
N LEU A 5 10.75 -11.45 -3.65
CA LEU A 5 9.43 -11.89 -4.12
C LEU A 5 9.54 -12.57 -5.49
N LYS A 6 10.30 -11.96 -6.43
CA LYS A 6 10.58 -12.54 -7.75
C LYS A 6 11.31 -13.88 -7.64
N ALA A 7 12.37 -13.94 -6.84
CA ALA A 7 13.16 -15.16 -6.65
C ALA A 7 12.33 -16.31 -6.04
N ALA A 8 11.38 -15.98 -5.16
CA ALA A 8 10.46 -16.94 -4.53
C ALA A 8 9.22 -17.29 -5.38
N GLY A 9 9.13 -16.79 -6.63
CA GLY A 9 7.97 -17.04 -7.50
C GLY A 9 6.65 -16.43 -6.99
N LYS A 10 6.71 -15.41 -6.11
CA LYS A 10 5.52 -14.78 -5.51
C LYS A 10 4.99 -13.68 -6.43
N THR A 11 4.05 -14.03 -7.30
CA THR A 11 3.43 -13.12 -8.27
C THR A 11 2.18 -12.40 -7.75
N GLY A 12 1.56 -12.89 -6.67
CA GLY A 12 0.39 -12.28 -6.03
C GLY A 12 0.70 -11.15 -5.04
N SER A 13 1.97 -10.75 -4.90
CA SER A 13 2.39 -9.68 -3.99
C SER A 13 2.82 -8.46 -4.78
N ASP A 14 2.38 -7.28 -4.35
CA ASP A 14 2.83 -6.00 -4.90
C ASP A 14 3.38 -5.09 -3.79
N ILE A 15 4.26 -4.16 -4.17
CA ILE A 15 4.77 -3.11 -3.29
C ILE A 15 4.51 -1.79 -3.99
N HIS A 16 3.68 -0.94 -3.42
CA HIS A 16 3.49 0.41 -3.92
C HIS A 16 4.33 1.39 -3.10
N VAL A 17 5.01 2.33 -3.76
CA VAL A 17 5.83 3.35 -3.11
C VAL A 17 5.27 4.71 -3.49
N TYR A 18 4.78 5.46 -2.50
CA TYR A 18 4.39 6.85 -2.66
C TYR A 18 5.65 7.73 -2.55
N PRO A 19 6.14 8.35 -3.64
CA PRO A 19 7.47 8.95 -3.67
C PRO A 19 7.61 10.18 -2.77
N GLN A 20 6.51 10.87 -2.46
CA GLN A 20 6.50 12.08 -1.62
C GLN A 20 6.00 11.81 -0.19
N ALA A 21 5.44 10.63 0.07
CA ALA A 21 4.85 10.31 1.37
C ALA A 21 5.94 10.00 2.41
N GLN A 22 5.82 10.62 3.58
CA GLN A 22 6.67 10.29 4.73
C GLN A 22 6.14 9.06 5.48
N HIS A 23 6.96 8.49 6.37
CA HIS A 23 6.47 7.45 7.26
C HIS A 23 5.26 7.96 8.08
N GLY A 24 4.23 7.11 8.20
CA GLY A 24 2.99 7.48 8.88
C GLY A 24 2.08 8.40 8.06
N PHE A 25 2.20 8.47 6.73
CA PHE A 25 1.34 9.31 5.88
C PHE A 25 -0.16 9.01 5.97
N HIS A 26 -0.54 7.85 6.53
CA HIS A 26 -1.94 7.46 6.74
C HIS A 26 -2.49 7.86 8.13
N ALA A 27 -1.64 8.40 9.02
CA ALA A 27 -2.04 8.84 10.36
C ALA A 27 -2.55 10.28 10.33
N ASP A 28 -3.85 10.45 10.11
CA ASP A 28 -4.55 11.76 9.98
C ASP A 28 -4.33 12.76 11.12
N TYR A 29 -3.96 12.27 12.31
CA TYR A 29 -3.66 13.09 13.48
C TYR A 29 -2.20 13.61 13.54
N ARG A 30 -1.35 13.29 12.54
CA ARG A 30 0.08 13.68 12.53
C ARG A 30 0.40 14.66 11.40
N PRO A 31 1.44 15.51 11.55
CA PRO A 31 1.91 16.38 10.47
C PRO A 31 2.39 15.66 9.20
N SER A 32 2.74 14.38 9.31
CA SER A 32 3.16 13.57 8.16
C SER A 32 2.00 13.08 7.29
N TYR A 33 0.74 13.32 7.70
CA TYR A 33 -0.44 12.91 6.96
C TYR A 33 -0.45 13.48 5.53
N SER A 34 -0.68 12.59 4.56
CA SER A 34 -0.92 12.94 3.17
C SER A 34 -2.28 12.38 2.78
N GLU A 35 -3.29 13.24 2.66
CA GLU A 35 -4.65 12.83 2.33
C GLU A 35 -4.75 12.11 0.99
N ALA A 36 -4.03 12.59 -0.03
CA ALA A 36 -4.03 11.99 -1.35
C ALA A 36 -3.46 10.57 -1.32
N ASP A 37 -2.30 10.37 -0.71
CA ASP A 37 -1.64 9.06 -0.64
C ASP A 37 -2.39 8.10 0.29
N ALA A 38 -2.97 8.60 1.39
CA ALA A 38 -3.78 7.80 2.30
C ALA A 38 -5.06 7.29 1.62
N ARG A 39 -5.77 8.15 0.88
CA ARG A 39 -6.98 7.76 0.16
C ARG A 39 -6.68 6.75 -0.95
N ASP A 40 -5.62 6.94 -1.73
CA ASP A 40 -5.21 5.98 -2.76
C ASP A 40 -4.78 4.64 -2.13
N GLY A 41 -4.00 4.69 -1.04
CA GLY A 41 -3.58 3.51 -0.30
C GLY A 41 -4.74 2.71 0.25
N TRP A 42 -5.74 3.39 0.82
CA TRP A 42 -6.97 2.78 1.31
C TRP A 42 -7.79 2.13 0.19
N ALA A 43 -7.94 2.81 -0.95
CA ALA A 43 -8.65 2.26 -2.10
C ALA A 43 -7.97 0.98 -2.63
N ARG A 44 -6.63 0.96 -2.71
CA ARG A 44 -5.85 -0.23 -3.10
C ARG A 44 -6.00 -1.38 -2.11
N LEU A 45 -6.01 -1.09 -0.80
CA LEU A 45 -6.23 -2.10 0.24
C LEU A 45 -7.59 -2.78 0.08
N LEU A 46 -8.65 -1.99 -0.07
CA LEU A 46 -10.00 -2.52 -0.26
C LEU A 46 -10.11 -3.35 -1.55
N ALA A 47 -9.51 -2.88 -2.65
CA ALA A 47 -9.45 -3.64 -3.90
C ALA A 47 -8.70 -4.97 -3.73
N HIS A 48 -7.59 -4.96 -2.98
CA HIS A 48 -6.83 -6.16 -2.66
C HIS A 48 -7.67 -7.17 -1.85
N PHE A 49 -8.38 -6.72 -0.82
CA PHE A 49 -9.25 -7.58 -0.02
C PHE A 49 -10.39 -8.18 -0.84
N LYS A 50 -11.05 -7.38 -1.70
CA LYS A 50 -12.08 -7.88 -2.61
C LYS A 50 -11.53 -8.94 -3.57
N ALA A 51 -10.34 -8.73 -4.12
CA ALA A 51 -9.71 -9.67 -5.04
C ALA A 51 -9.35 -11.02 -4.37
N HIS A 52 -9.23 -11.04 -3.03
CA HIS A 52 -8.89 -12.24 -2.25
C HIS A 52 -10.08 -12.79 -1.42
N GLY A 53 -11.29 -12.26 -1.64
CA GLY A 53 -12.51 -12.78 -1.03
C GLY A 53 -12.65 -12.53 0.47
N VAL A 54 -12.02 -11.47 1.01
CA VAL A 54 -12.07 -11.11 2.44
C VAL A 54 -12.75 -9.75 2.70
N ALA A 55 -13.36 -9.16 1.68
CA ALA A 55 -14.18 -7.95 1.76
C ALA A 55 -15.63 -8.24 1.36
#